data_AF-R2RNC5-F1
#
_entry.id   AF-R2RNC5-F1
#
_cell.length_a   1.000
_cell.length_b   1.000
_cell.length_c   1.000
_cell.angle_alpha   90.00
_cell.angle_beta   90.00
_cell.angle_gamma   90.00
#
_symmetry.space_group_name_H-M   'P 1'
#
loop_
_entity.id
_entity.type
_entity.pdbx_description
1 polymer ?
#
loop_
_entity_poly.entity_id
_entity_poly.type
_entity_poly.pdbx_seq_one_letter_code
_entity_poly.pdbx_strand_id
1 'polypeptide(L)' 'MKTDLTFTDMRTLMGDYRAAFGHIKSDQMKGTGFMQDGVSYQRIDPSELKRVQDELKAQLK' A
#
# COMPACT_ATOMS: atom_id res chain seq x y z
N MET A 1 10.70 4.78 17.81
CA MET A 1 9.59 4.45 16.89
C MET A 1 8.60 5.61 16.91
N LYS A 2 8.12 6.07 15.75
CA LYS A 2 7.12 7.14 15.67
C LYS A 2 5.92 6.59 14.91
N THR A 3 4.74 6.66 15.51
CA THR A 3 3.46 6.22 14.95
C THR A 3 2.36 7.12 15.50
N ASP A 4 1.30 7.27 14.73
CA ASP A 4 0.04 7.89 15.10
C ASP A 4 -0.95 6.90 15.78
N LEU A 5 -0.58 5.62 15.90
CA LEU A 5 -1.36 4.60 16.62
C LEU A 5 -1.13 4.67 18.13
N THR A 6 -2.21 4.69 18.91
CA THR A 6 -2.13 4.59 20.37
C THR A 6 -1.85 3.15 20.80
N PHE A 7 -1.47 2.96 22.08
CA PHE A 7 -1.29 1.63 22.63
C PHE A 7 -2.58 0.78 22.59
N THR A 8 -3.73 1.42 22.81
CA THR A 8 -5.03 0.75 22.73
C THR A 8 -5.33 0.27 21.31
N ASP A 9 -5.04 1.07 20.29
CA ASP A 9 -5.25 0.69 18.88
C ASP A 9 -4.43 -0.55 18.51
N MET A 10 -3.18 -0.61 18.99
CA MET A 10 -2.32 -1.78 18.79
C MET A 10 -2.89 -3.05 19.44
N ARG A 11 -3.52 -2.94 20.63
CA ARG A 11 -4.17 -4.07 21.30
C ARG A 11 -5.40 -4.53 20.53
N THR A 12 -6.21 -3.60 20.02
CA THR A 12 -7.38 -3.89 19.19
C THR A 12 -6.97 -4.60 17.89
N LEU A 13 -5.93 -4.11 17.20
CA LEU A 13 -5.38 -4.76 15.99
C LEU A 13 -4.94 -6.21 16.26
N MET A 14 -4.30 -6.47 17.40
CA MET A 14 -3.86 -7.82 17.77
C MET A 14 -5.02 -8.78 18.09
N GLY A 15 -6.12 -8.27 18.65
CA GLY A 15 -7.31 -9.05 18.97
C GLY A 15 -8.18 -9.29 17.74
N ASP A 16 -8.71 -8.21 17.16
CA ASP A 16 -9.83 -8.25 16.23
C ASP A 16 -9.37 -8.52 14.79
N TYR A 17 -8.17 -8.06 14.43
CA TYR A 17 -7.64 -8.18 13.06
C TYR A 17 -6.69 -9.37 12.88
N ARG A 18 -6.51 -10.22 13.90
CA ARG A 18 -5.61 -11.38 13.83
C ARG A 18 -5.92 -12.31 12.65
N ALA A 19 -7.20 -12.54 12.37
CA ALA A 19 -7.64 -13.38 11.25
C ALA A 19 -7.31 -12.78 9.87
N ALA A 20 -7.28 -11.44 9.75
CA ALA A 20 -6.93 -10.77 8.50
C ALA A 20 -5.48 -11.04 8.05
N PHE A 21 -4.59 -11.39 8.99
CA PHE A 21 -3.21 -11.79 8.68
C PHE A 21 -3.08 -13.23 8.13
N GLY A 22 -4.19 -13.98 8.00
CA GLY A 22 -4.17 -15.35 7.46
C GLY A 22 -3.83 -15.42 5.96
N HIS A 23 -4.11 -14.35 5.20
CA HIS A 23 -3.82 -14.28 3.77
C HIS A 23 -3.21 -12.92 3.43
N ILE A 24 -1.88 -12.86 3.39
CA ILE A 24 -1.13 -11.64 3.06
C ILE A 24 -0.73 -11.70 1.59
N LYS A 25 -1.24 -10.75 0.80
CA LYS A 25 -0.85 -10.57 -0.60
C LYS A 25 0.00 -9.30 -0.71
N SER A 26 1.16 -9.43 -1.35
CA SER A 26 1.98 -8.29 -1.74
C SER A 26 1.67 -7.91 -3.18
N ASP A 27 1.41 -6.63 -3.43
CA ASP A 27 1.34 -6.06 -4.77
C ASP A 27 2.29 -4.87 -4.88
N GLN A 28 2.88 -4.69 -6.06
CA GLN A 28 3.80 -3.61 -6.35
C GLN A 28 3.30 -2.85 -7.58
N MET A 29 3.16 -1.53 -7.42
CA MET A 29 2.86 -0.65 -8.53
C MET A 29 4.02 -0.64 -9.52
N LYS A 30 3.71 -0.99 -10.77
CA LYS A 30 4.71 -1.05 -11.84
C LYS A 30 4.92 0.32 -12.47
N GLY A 31 6.17 0.61 -12.82
CA GLY A 31 6.53 1.84 -13.50
C GLY A 31 7.87 1.72 -14.20
N THR A 32 8.12 2.59 -15.17
CA THR A 32 9.36 2.66 -15.94
C THR A 32 10.26 3.76 -15.38
N GLY A 33 11.55 3.47 -15.22
CA GLY A 33 12.53 4.46 -14.84
C GLY A 33 12.75 5.47 -15.97
N PHE A 34 12.86 6.75 -15.65
CA PHE A 34 13.25 7.79 -16.59
C PHE A 34 14.11 8.86 -15.90
N MET A 35 15.03 9.43 -16.66
CA MET A 35 15.86 10.55 -16.19
C MET A 35 15.23 11.86 -16.66
N GLN A 36 15.07 12.81 -15.76
CA GLN A 36 14.69 14.18 -16.09
C GLN A 36 15.60 15.13 -15.33
N ASP A 37 16.27 16.04 -16.05
CA ASP A 37 17.19 17.05 -15.50
C ASP A 37 18.30 16.43 -14.62
N GLY A 38 18.79 15.25 -14.98
CA GLY A 38 19.82 14.52 -14.23
C GLY A 38 19.30 13.79 -12.98
N VAL A 39 17.99 13.84 -12.71
CA VAL A 39 17.35 13.16 -11.58
C VAL A 39 16.58 11.94 -12.08
N SER A 40 16.70 10.83 -11.35
CA SER A 40 16.00 9.57 -11.64
C SER A 40 14.59 9.59 -11.06
N TYR A 41 13.60 9.37 -11.91
CA TYR A 41 12.19 9.26 -11.57
C TYR A 41 11.64 7.92 -12.03
N GLN A 42 10.51 7.52 -11.45
CA GLN A 42 9.74 6.38 -11.92
C GLN A 42 8.39 6.86 -12.45
N ARG A 43 8.12 6.62 -13.73
CA ARG A 43 6.84 6.93 -14.37
C ARG A 43 5.91 5.75 -14.22
N ILE A 44 4.72 6.00 -13.72
CA ILE A 44 3.66 5.00 -13.60
C ILE A 44 2.69 5.19 -14.77
N ASP A 45 2.31 4.11 -15.43
CA ASP A 45 1.28 4.14 -16.46
C ASP A 45 -0.11 4.41 -15.83
N PRO A 46 -0.96 5.28 -16.40
CA PRO A 46 -2.28 5.56 -15.85
C PRO A 46 -3.16 4.31 -15.64
N SER A 47 -3.02 3.29 -16.50
CA SER A 47 -3.75 2.02 -16.35
C SER A 47 -3.30 1.24 -15.13
N GLU A 48 -2.00 1.24 -14.82
CA GLU A 48 -1.44 0.57 -13.64
C GLU A 48 -1.80 1.32 -12.36
N LEU A 49 -1.75 2.66 -12.39
CA LEU A 49 -2.24 3.47 -11.27
C LEU A 49 -3.71 3.16 -10.97
N LYS A 50 -4.54 3.08 -12.01
CA LYS A 50 -5.96 2.74 -11.86
C LYS A 50 -6.16 1.32 -11.32
N ARG A 51 -5.40 0.33 -11.80
CA ARG A 51 -5.47 -1.06 -11.30
C ARG A 51 -5.24 -1.13 -9.80
N VAL A 52 -4.16 -0.49 -9.32
CA VAL A 52 -3.82 -0.48 -7.89
C VAL A 52 -4.86 0.28 -7.07
N GLN A 53 -5.35 1.41 -7.58
CA GLN A 53 -6.43 2.16 -6.93
C GLN A 53 -7.71 1.32 -6.78
N ASP A 54 -8.10 0.62 -7.83
CA ASP A 54 -9.30 -0.23 -7.83
C ASP A 54 -9.11 -1.43 -6.88
N GLU A 55 -7.92 -2.03 -6.83
CA GLU A 55 -7.56 -3.10 -5.88
C GLU A 55 -7.67 -2.62 -4.42
N LEU A 56 -7.04 -1.48 -4.07
CA LEU A 56 -7.09 -0.94 -2.71
C LEU A 56 -8.51 -0.57 -2.28
N LYS A 57 -9.30 0.06 -3.18
CA LYS A 57 -10.70 0.38 -2.91
C LYS A 57 -11.56 -0.87 -2.68
N ALA A 58 -11.28 -1.96 -3.38
CA ALA A 58 -12.00 -3.21 -3.19
C ALA A 58 -11.73 -3.84 -1.80
N GLN A 59 -10.54 -3.64 -1.22
CA GLN A 59 -10.18 -4.15 0.11
C GLN A 59 -10.68 -3.28 1.27
N LEU A 60 -11.03 -2.02 1.01
CA LEU A 60 -11.43 -1.03 2.03
C LEU A 60 -12.94 -0.73 2.01
N LYS A 61 -13.76 -1.72 1.63
CA LYS A 61 -15.22 -1.58 1.62
C LYS A 61 -15.81 -1.42 3.01
#